data_AF-B0D955-F1
#
_entry.id   AF-B0D955-F1
#
_cell.length_a   1.000
_cell.length_b   1.000
_cell.length_c   1.000
_cell.angle_alpha   90.00
_cell.angle_beta   90.00
_cell.angle_gamma   90.00
#
_symmetry.space_group_name_H-M   'P 1'
#
loop_
_entity.id
_entity.type
_entity.pdbx_description
1 polymer ?
#
loop_
_entity_poly.entity_id
_entity_poly.type
_entity_poly.pdbx_seq_one_letter_code
_entity_poly.pdbx_strand_id
1 'polypeptide(L)'
;MLASIVRWAVLCTVSWGCWSVVRRFMVGTALDNIPGPPSLSFFKGNLSQLFNTHGWEFHKAIAAKYGSVIKLKALFGENQLYVFDPKALHHIVVKDQHIYEETTPFIE
;
A
#
# COMPACT_ATOMS: atom_id res chain seq x y z
N MET A 1 -26.82 30.09 17.70
CA MET A 1 -26.86 29.65 16.29
C MET A 1 -25.47 29.33 15.73
N LEU A 2 -24.48 30.23 15.83
CA LEU A 2 -23.10 29.95 15.36
C LEU A 2 -22.41 28.79 16.10
N ALA A 3 -22.46 28.77 17.44
CA ALA A 3 -21.83 27.70 18.24
C ALA A 3 -22.39 26.29 17.95
N SER A 4 -23.69 26.19 17.65
CA SER A 4 -24.32 24.93 17.25
C SER A 4 -23.84 24.46 15.87
N ILE A 5 -23.67 25.39 14.92
CA ILE A 5 -23.16 25.06 13.57
C ILE A 5 -21.71 24.55 13.65
N VAL A 6 -20.85 25.22 14.43
CA VAL A 6 -19.45 24.80 14.62
C VAL A 6 -19.36 23.41 15.25
N ARG A 7 -20.20 23.11 16.26
CA ARG A 7 -20.25 21.78 16.88
C ARG A 7 -20.59 20.68 15.87
N TRP A 8 -21.62 20.88 15.05
CA TRP A 8 -21.99 19.92 14.01
C TRP A 8 -20.90 19.74 12.97
N ALA A 9 -20.26 20.82 12.53
CA ALA A 9 -19.15 20.76 11.58
C ALA A 9 -17.99 19.90 12.11
N VAL A 10 -17.59 20.09 13.38
CA VAL A 10 -16.55 19.28 14.02
C VAL A 10 -16.95 17.82 14.14
N LEU A 11 -18.20 17.52 14.52
CA LEU A 11 -18.67 16.14 14.60
C LEU A 11 -18.66 15.44 13.22
N CYS A 12 -19.07 16.16 12.16
CA CYS A 12 -19.06 15.63 10.80
C CYS A 12 -17.64 15.34 10.30
N THR A 13 -16.67 16.25 10.53
CA THR A 13 -15.29 16.03 10.09
C THR A 13 -14.63 14.87 10.84
N VAL A 14 -14.85 14.77 12.16
CA VAL A 14 -14.35 13.65 12.97
C VAL A 14 -14.99 12.34 12.52
N SER A 15 -16.30 12.30 12.32
CA SER A 15 -17.02 11.11 11.85
C SER A 15 -16.50 10.66 10.47
N TRP A 16 -16.33 11.59 9.53
CA TRP A 16 -15.76 11.31 8.21
C TRP A 16 -14.33 10.78 8.29
N GLY A 17 -13.49 11.38 9.15
CA GLY A 17 -12.13 10.93 9.39
C GLY A 17 -12.09 9.51 9.95
N CYS A 18 -12.87 9.23 11.00
CA CYS A 18 -13.01 7.89 11.58
C CYS A 18 -13.49 6.87 10.55
N TRP A 19 -14.53 7.20 9.78
CA TRP A 19 -15.04 6.34 8.73
C TRP A 19 -13.99 6.04 7.65
N SER A 20 -13.23 7.05 7.24
CA SER A 20 -12.17 6.89 6.24
C SER A 20 -11.06 5.97 6.72
N VAL A 21 -10.65 6.09 7.99
CA VAL A 21 -9.68 5.20 8.64
C VAL A 21 -10.23 3.78 8.72
N VAL A 22 -11.44 3.62 9.26
CA VAL A 22 -12.10 2.31 9.38
C VAL A 22 -12.22 1.64 8.02
N ARG A 23 -12.67 2.37 7.00
CA ARG A 23 -12.81 1.87 5.64
C ARG A 23 -11.47 1.40 5.09
N ARG A 24 -10.38 2.16 5.30
CA ARG A 24 -9.03 1.79 4.84
C ARG A 24 -8.53 0.49 5.46
N PHE A 25 -8.91 0.18 6.71
CA PHE A 25 -8.44 -1.02 7.41
C PHE A 25 -9.38 -2.22 7.31
N MET A 26 -10.70 -2.00 7.18
CA MET A 26 -11.69 -3.09 7.16
C MET A 26 -12.12 -3.51 5.76
N VAL A 27 -12.06 -2.63 4.75
CA VAL A 27 -12.48 -2.99 3.39
C VAL A 27 -11.34 -3.69 2.69
N GLY A 28 -11.54 -4.99 2.43
CA GLY A 28 -10.62 -5.78 1.62
C GLY A 28 -10.51 -5.22 0.20
N THR A 29 -9.29 -5.28 -0.33
CA THR A 29 -8.92 -4.83 -1.67
C THR A 29 -8.59 -6.02 -2.56
N ALA A 30 -8.59 -5.84 -3.88
CA ALA A 30 -8.15 -6.88 -4.81
C ALA A 30 -6.72 -7.38 -4.53
N LEU A 31 -5.88 -6.49 -3.99
CA LEU A 31 -4.52 -6.81 -3.54
C LEU A 31 -4.51 -7.84 -2.42
N ASP A 32 -5.56 -7.93 -1.60
CA ASP A 32 -5.55 -8.81 -0.43
C ASP A 32 -5.48 -10.30 -0.78
N ASN A 33 -5.87 -10.65 -2.00
CA ASN A 33 -5.77 -12.00 -2.57
C ASN A 33 -4.35 -12.39 -3.00
N ILE A 34 -3.42 -11.43 -3.07
CA ILE A 34 -2.05 -11.67 -3.51
C ILE A 34 -1.21 -12.13 -2.30
N PRO A 35 -0.46 -13.23 -2.43
CA PRO A 35 0.38 -13.73 -1.34
C PRO A 35 1.54 -12.77 -1.05
N GLY A 36 2.02 -12.80 0.18
CA GLY A 36 3.09 -11.89 0.61
C GLY A 36 3.68 -12.24 1.98
N PRO A 37 4.88 -11.76 2.29
CA PRO A 37 5.45 -11.90 3.63
C PRO A 37 4.59 -11.23 4.69
N PRO A 38 4.55 -11.76 5.92
CA PRO A 38 3.94 -11.05 7.03
C PRO A 38 4.68 -9.73 7.28
N SER A 39 3.95 -8.72 7.75
CA SER A 39 4.55 -7.46 8.15
C SER A 39 5.38 -7.62 9.43
N LEU A 40 6.61 -7.13 9.44
CA LEU A 40 7.45 -7.09 10.64
C LEU A 40 7.02 -6.00 11.62
N SER A 41 6.46 -4.90 11.13
CA SER A 41 6.10 -3.76 11.95
C SER A 41 4.86 -3.05 11.42
N PHE A 42 4.02 -2.55 12.32
CA PHE A 42 2.83 -1.79 11.92
C PHE A 42 3.21 -0.49 11.18
N PHE A 43 4.27 0.18 11.62
CA PHE A 43 4.67 1.48 11.07
C PHE A 43 5.44 1.37 9.74
N LYS A 44 6.46 0.50 9.65
CA LYS A 44 7.33 0.40 8.46
C LYS A 44 6.98 -0.76 7.54
N GLY A 45 6.07 -1.65 7.94
CA GLY A 45 5.73 -2.81 7.12
C GLY A 45 6.93 -3.73 6.90
N ASN A 46 7.18 -4.05 5.62
CA ASN A 46 8.32 -4.79 5.10
C ASN A 46 9.42 -3.88 4.53
N LEU A 47 9.24 -2.55 4.52
CA LEU A 47 10.16 -1.62 3.85
C LEU A 47 11.57 -1.66 4.44
N SER A 48 11.71 -1.90 5.74
CA SER A 48 13.03 -2.01 6.39
C SER A 48 13.84 -3.21 5.91
N GLN A 49 13.19 -4.28 5.47
CA GLN A 49 13.86 -5.45 4.87
C GLN A 49 14.15 -5.20 3.40
N LEU A 50 13.17 -4.61 2.70
CA LEU A 50 13.24 -4.31 1.28
C LEU A 50 14.36 -3.31 0.95
N PHE A 51 14.48 -2.23 1.73
CA PHE A 51 15.49 -1.19 1.54
C PHE A 51 16.73 -1.38 2.43
N ASN A 52 16.95 -2.59 2.95
CA ASN A 52 18.17 -2.88 3.70
C ASN A 52 19.37 -2.92 2.74
N THR A 53 20.52 -2.35 3.15
CA THR A 53 21.77 -2.42 2.38
C THR A 53 22.18 -3.87 2.02
N HIS A 54 21.84 -4.83 2.88
CA HIS A 54 22.06 -6.27 2.68
C HIS A 54 20.73 -7.02 2.44
N GLY A 55 19.74 -6.34 1.85
CA GLY A 55 18.38 -6.86 1.66
C GLY A 55 18.24 -7.95 0.59
N TRP A 56 19.29 -8.27 -0.17
CA TRP A 56 19.20 -9.20 -1.29
C TRP A 56 18.72 -10.60 -0.90
N GLU A 57 19.12 -11.09 0.28
CA GLU A 57 18.60 -12.35 0.81
C GLU A 57 17.09 -12.31 1.05
N PHE A 58 16.56 -11.18 1.51
CA PHE A 58 15.13 -10.99 1.66
C PHE A 58 14.42 -11.03 0.31
N HIS A 59 14.92 -10.32 -0.71
CA HIS A 59 14.37 -10.35 -2.07
C HIS A 59 14.33 -11.78 -2.63
N LYS A 60 15.43 -12.54 -2.52
CA LYS A 60 15.49 -13.94 -2.96
C LYS A 60 14.50 -14.82 -2.20
N ALA A 61 14.42 -14.68 -0.88
CA ALA A 61 13.54 -15.49 -0.05
C ALA A 61 12.06 -15.27 -0.38
N ILE A 62 11.63 -14.01 -0.55
CA ILE A 62 10.22 -13.73 -0.91
C ILE A 62 9.90 -14.14 -2.35
N ALA A 63 10.83 -13.95 -3.28
CA ALA A 63 10.67 -14.37 -4.67
C ALA A 63 10.52 -15.89 -4.79
N ALA A 64 11.38 -16.64 -4.10
CA ALA A 64 11.33 -18.10 -4.08
C ALA A 64 10.04 -18.64 -3.43
N LYS A 65 9.51 -17.94 -2.42
CA LYS A 65 8.35 -18.41 -1.66
C LYS A 65 7.00 -18.01 -2.28
N TYR A 66 6.89 -16.80 -2.82
CA TYR A 66 5.61 -16.23 -3.24
C TYR A 66 5.49 -16.02 -4.75
N GLY A 67 6.58 -16.19 -5.51
CA GLY A 67 6.59 -16.04 -6.96
C GLY A 67 6.88 -14.61 -7.43
N SER A 68 6.44 -14.29 -8.66
CA SER A 68 6.80 -13.05 -9.37
C SER A 68 5.94 -11.83 -9.07
N VAL A 69 4.84 -12.00 -8.33
CA VAL A 69 3.90 -10.95 -7.93
C VAL A 69 3.61 -11.11 -6.45
N ILE A 70 4.10 -10.15 -5.64
CA ILE A 70 4.09 -10.26 -4.18
C ILE A 70 3.44 -9.03 -3.57
N LYS A 71 2.54 -9.22 -2.61
CA LYS A 71 2.02 -8.13 -1.77
C LYS A 71 2.99 -7.83 -0.64
N LEU A 72 3.43 -6.59 -0.52
CA LEU A 72 4.21 -6.07 0.59
C LEU A 72 3.38 -5.09 1.42
N LYS A 73 3.71 -4.97 2.70
CA LYS A 73 3.19 -3.89 3.55
C LYS A 73 4.17 -2.73 3.56
N ALA A 74 3.68 -1.54 3.27
CA ALA A 74 4.42 -0.28 3.30
C ALA A 74 4.12 0.51 4.57
N LEU A 75 4.37 1.83 4.55
CA LEU A 75 4.14 2.70 5.70
C LEU A 75 2.66 2.65 6.10
N PHE A 76 2.40 2.63 7.41
CA PHE A 76 1.05 2.61 7.98
C PHE A 76 0.14 1.48 7.45
N GLY A 77 0.72 0.32 7.10
CA GLY A 77 -0.02 -0.87 6.69
C GLY A 77 -0.60 -0.83 5.27
N GLU A 78 -0.18 0.14 4.46
CA GLU A 78 -0.52 0.23 3.04
C GLU A 78 -0.06 -1.02 2.28
N ASN A 79 -0.89 -1.49 1.34
CA ASN A 79 -0.56 -2.60 0.47
C ASN A 79 0.20 -2.07 -0.76
N GLN A 80 1.39 -2.61 -1.03
CA GLN A 80 2.15 -2.34 -2.26
C GLN A 80 2.45 -3.64 -3.01
N LEU A 81 2.57 -3.54 -4.33
CA LEU A 81 2.92 -4.65 -5.20
C LEU A 81 4.42 -4.65 -5.51
N TYR A 82 5.07 -5.78 -5.25
CA TYR A 82 6.43 -6.06 -5.68
C TYR A 82 6.37 -7.03 -6.86
N VAL A 83 6.67 -6.53 -8.05
CA VAL A 83 6.43 -7.23 -9.32
C VAL A 83 7.71 -7.32 -10.13
N PHE A 84 8.03 -8.52 -10.56
CA PHE A 84 9.10 -8.80 -11.53
C PHE A 84 8.64 -9.78 -12.62
N ASP A 85 7.32 -9.91 -12.79
CA ASP A 85 6.71 -10.65 -13.89
C ASP A 85 6.79 -9.83 -15.20
N PRO A 86 7.42 -10.35 -16.27
CA PRO A 86 7.59 -9.58 -17.51
C PRO A 86 6.28 -9.15 -18.16
N LYS A 87 5.23 -9.98 -18.05
CA LYS A 87 3.93 -9.68 -18.63
C LYS A 87 3.25 -8.55 -17.86
N ALA A 88 3.23 -8.62 -16.54
CA ALA A 88 2.70 -7.55 -15.69
C ALA A 88 3.47 -6.24 -15.89
N LEU A 89 4.81 -6.29 -15.91
CA LEU A 89 5.64 -5.11 -16.16
C LEU A 89 5.41 -4.51 -17.54
N HIS A 90 5.23 -5.33 -18.59
CA HIS A 90 4.87 -4.82 -19.92
C HIS A 90 3.52 -4.09 -19.91
N HIS A 91 2.54 -4.58 -19.15
CA HIS A 91 1.28 -3.87 -18.96
C HIS A 91 1.45 -2.54 -18.20
N ILE A 92 2.21 -2.54 -17.10
CA ILE A 92 2.42 -1.36 -16.26
C ILE A 92 3.22 -0.27 -16.97
N VAL A 93 4.33 -0.64 -17.62
CA VAL A 93 5.33 0.32 -18.12
C VAL A 93 5.14 0.66 -19.61
N VAL A 94 4.50 -0.22 -20.39
CA VAL A 94 4.43 -0.04 -21.86
C VAL A 94 2.99 0.09 -22.34
N LYS A 95 2.16 -0.92 -22.09
CA LYS A 95 0.85 -1.04 -22.75
C LYS A 95 -0.21 -0.13 -22.15
N ASP A 96 -0.33 -0.12 -20.83
CA ASP A 96 -1.42 0.51 -20.09
C ASP A 96 -0.90 1.62 -19.17
N GLN A 97 0.24 2.26 -19.52
CA GLN A 97 0.92 3.26 -18.70
C GLN A 97 -0.02 4.39 -18.22
N HIS A 98 -0.98 4.82 -19.05
CA HIS A 98 -1.96 5.85 -18.72
C HIS A 98 -2.93 5.48 -17.57
N ILE A 99 -3.00 4.19 -17.20
CA ILE A 99 -3.80 3.70 -16.07
C ILE A 99 -2.98 3.75 -14.78
N TYR A 100 -1.66 3.63 -14.88
CA TYR A 100 -0.75 3.53 -13.74
C TYR A 100 -0.07 4.89 -13.53
N GLU A 101 -0.64 5.70 -12.64
CA GLU A 101 -0.04 6.97 -12.23
C GLU A 101 1.13 6.74 -11.26
N GLU A 102 2.15 7.58 -11.37
CA GLU A 102 3.21 7.64 -10.35
C GLU A 102 2.62 8.08 -9.02
N THR A 103 3.15 7.56 -7.92
CA THR A 103 2.71 7.98 -6.60
C THR A 103 3.24 9.38 -6.29
N THR A 104 2.43 10.20 -5.61
CA THR A 104 2.74 11.61 -5.28
C THR A 104 4.18 11.88 -4.80
N PRO A 105 4.82 11.03 -3.97
CA PRO A 105 6.21 11.26 -3.54
C PRO A 105 7.27 11.23 -4.64
N PHE A 106 6.94 10.80 -5.87
CA PHE A 106 7.88 10.67 -7.00
C PHE A 106 7.59 11.64 -8.14
N ILE A 107 6.56 12.50 -8.04
CA ILE A 107 6.10 13.40 -9.11
C ILE A 107 6.82 14.78 -9.06
N GLU A 108 7.84 14.95 -8.22
CA GLU A 108 8.57 16.22 -8.01
C GLU A 108 9.91 16.28 -8.75
#